data_AF-A0A935KKN5-F1
#
_entry.id   AF-A0A935KKN5-F1
#
_cell.length_a   1.000
_cell.length_b   1.000
_cell.length_c   1.000
_cell.angle_alpha   90.00
_cell.angle_beta   90.00
_cell.angle_gamma   90.00
#
_symmetry.space_group_name_H-M   'P 1'
#
loop_
_entity.id
_entity.type
_entity.pdbx_description
1 polymer ?
#
loop_
_entity_poly.entity_id
_entity_poly.type
_entity_poly.pdbx_seq_one_letter_code
_entity_poly.pdbx_strand_id
1 'polypeptide(L)'
;MKKYILLFSCCISLSQFSGAQTKEEETEAIKTVCNYYLDGGTNGDSIMFSKAFSPTGQMQYMRNDTLVVVSLKDFMSRMRHTLKKTERTTSISSVEVYGNAAIAKLTIEYPTFYFHDIMSLLKTRKDGRLWGRYFTEKGRDSL
;
A
#
# COMPACT_ATOMS: atom_id res chain seq x y z
N MET A 1 -28.42 -32.18 36.67
CA MET A 1 -28.33 -30.70 36.54
C MET A 1 -26.89 -30.18 36.62
N LYS A 2 -26.06 -30.59 37.61
CA LYS A 2 -24.63 -30.21 37.70
C LYS A 2 -23.75 -30.57 36.49
N LYS A 3 -24.01 -31.69 35.79
CA LYS A 3 -23.23 -32.12 34.61
C LYS A 3 -23.48 -31.26 33.35
N TYR A 4 -24.67 -30.65 33.23
CA TYR A 4 -25.00 -29.77 32.11
C TYR A 4 -24.46 -28.34 32.32
N ILE A 5 -24.28 -27.92 33.57
CA ILE A 5 -23.63 -26.65 33.92
C ILE A 5 -22.14 -26.67 33.53
N LEU A 6 -21.47 -27.82 33.64
CA LEU A 6 -20.09 -27.98 33.18
C LEU A 6 -19.94 -27.98 31.65
N LEU A 7 -20.91 -28.55 30.91
CA LEU A 7 -20.88 -28.50 29.45
C LEU A 7 -21.16 -27.10 28.89
N PHE A 8 -22.00 -26.30 29.56
CA PHE A 8 -22.32 -24.94 29.11
C PHE A 8 -21.15 -23.96 29.33
N SER A 9 -20.32 -24.20 30.35
CA SER A 9 -19.12 -23.40 30.65
C SER A 9 -18.00 -23.57 29.61
N CYS A 10 -17.93 -24.73 28.93
CA CYS A 10 -16.88 -25.04 27.96
C CYS A 10 -17.09 -24.36 26.59
N CYS A 11 -18.32 -23.99 26.23
CA CYS A 11 -18.61 -23.40 24.92
C CYS A 11 -18.37 -21.89 24.83
N ILE A 12 -18.27 -21.18 25.96
CA ILE A 12 -18.10 -19.71 25.99
C ILE A 12 -16.64 -19.29 25.83
N SER A 13 -15.68 -20.17 26.12
CA SER A 13 -14.24 -19.89 26.01
C SER A 13 -13.66 -20.02 24.59
N LEU A 14 -14.40 -20.58 23.62
CA LEU A 14 -13.94 -20.68 22.23
C LEU A 14 -14.28 -19.44 21.36
N SER A 15 -15.02 -18.46 21.88
CA SER A 15 -15.50 -17.33 21.08
C SER A 15 -14.55 -16.12 21.02
N GLN A 16 -13.37 -16.18 21.65
CA GLN A 16 -12.48 -15.01 21.81
C GLN A 16 -11.26 -14.98 20.87
N PHE A 17 -11.23 -15.77 19.79
CA PHE A 17 -10.28 -15.56 18.70
C PHE A 17 -10.81 -14.52 17.70
N SER A 18 -11.09 -13.31 18.17
CA SER A 18 -11.07 -12.15 17.28
C SER A 18 -9.60 -11.78 17.11
N GLY A 19 -9.00 -12.15 15.98
CA GLY A 19 -7.59 -11.87 15.68
C GLY A 19 -7.30 -10.37 15.70
N ALA A 20 -6.88 -9.87 16.85
CA ALA A 20 -6.28 -8.55 16.98
C ALA A 20 -4.88 -8.65 16.36
N GLN A 21 -4.75 -8.29 15.08
CA GLN A 21 -3.44 -8.13 14.47
C GLN A 21 -2.65 -7.09 15.26
N THR A 22 -1.39 -7.38 15.52
CA THR A 22 -0.53 -6.43 16.22
C THR A 22 -0.21 -5.24 15.30
N LYS A 23 0.06 -4.07 15.88
CA LYS A 23 0.47 -2.88 15.13
C LYS A 23 1.70 -3.13 14.24
N GLU A 24 2.59 -4.02 14.69
CA GLU A 24 3.77 -4.43 13.94
C GLU A 24 3.41 -5.27 12.71
N GLU A 25 2.55 -6.27 12.86
CA GLU A 25 2.03 -7.07 11.73
C GLU A 25 1.31 -6.18 10.69
N GLU A 26 0.53 -5.21 11.14
CA GLU A 26 -0.15 -4.27 10.24
C GLU A 26 0.86 -3.41 9.48
N THR A 27 1.90 -2.93 10.16
CA THR A 27 2.98 -2.16 9.55
C THR A 27 3.72 -2.97 8.50
N GLU A 28 4.03 -4.23 8.77
CA GLU A 28 4.69 -5.13 7.81
C GLU A 28 3.80 -5.47 6.61
N ALA A 29 2.49 -5.64 6.82
CA ALA A 29 1.55 -5.80 5.72
C ALA A 29 1.50 -4.55 4.81
N ILE A 30 1.54 -3.35 5.40
CA ILE A 30 1.61 -2.09 4.64
C ILE A 30 2.91 -1.99 3.87
N LYS A 31 4.06 -2.30 4.49
CA LYS A 31 5.36 -2.30 3.81
C LYS A 31 5.38 -3.27 2.64
N THR A 32 4.79 -4.46 2.80
CA THR A 32 4.67 -5.45 1.73
C THR A 32 3.92 -4.88 0.53
N VAL A 33 2.80 -4.19 0.76
CA VAL A 33 2.02 -3.54 -0.29
C VAL A 33 2.81 -2.39 -0.94
N CYS A 34 3.53 -1.60 -0.17
CA CYS A 34 4.41 -0.56 -0.70
C CYS A 34 5.54 -1.16 -1.57
N ASN A 35 6.09 -2.30 -1.16
CA ASN A 35 7.13 -2.99 -1.93
C ASN A 35 6.60 -3.56 -3.25
N TYR A 36 5.34 -3.99 -3.35
CA TYR A 36 4.75 -4.33 -4.65
C TYR A 36 4.80 -3.16 -5.64
N TYR A 37 4.51 -1.94 -5.17
CA TYR A 37 4.63 -0.72 -5.97
C TYR A 37 6.09 -0.39 -6.32
N LEU A 38 6.97 -0.40 -5.32
CA LEU A 38 8.38 -0.05 -5.49
C LEU A 38 9.13 -1.08 -6.37
N ASP A 39 9.04 -2.37 -6.06
CA ASP A 39 9.73 -3.42 -6.81
C ASP A 39 9.13 -3.61 -8.20
N GLY A 40 7.80 -3.54 -8.32
CA GLY A 40 7.12 -3.62 -9.61
C GLY A 40 7.56 -2.49 -10.55
N GLY A 41 7.67 -1.26 -10.04
CA GLY A 41 8.14 -0.13 -10.84
C GLY A 41 9.64 -0.21 -11.14
N THR A 42 10.45 -0.73 -10.21
CA THR A 42 11.91 -0.86 -10.38
C THR A 42 12.22 -1.89 -11.44
N ASN A 43 11.49 -3.01 -11.45
CA ASN A 43 11.76 -4.12 -12.36
C ASN A 43 10.95 -4.09 -13.65
N GLY A 44 10.10 -3.07 -13.87
CA GLY A 44 9.22 -3.03 -15.03
C GLY A 44 8.20 -4.17 -15.04
N ASP A 45 7.83 -4.66 -13.85
CA ASP A 45 6.84 -5.72 -13.63
C ASP A 45 5.50 -5.09 -13.28
N SER A 46 4.67 -4.86 -14.30
CA SER A 46 3.33 -4.33 -14.13
C SER A 46 2.39 -5.25 -13.35
N ILE A 47 2.65 -6.56 -13.30
CA ILE A 47 1.82 -7.53 -12.57
C ILE A 47 2.08 -7.35 -11.08
N MET A 48 3.35 -7.33 -10.66
CA MET A 48 3.72 -7.04 -9.27
C MET A 48 3.24 -5.67 -8.85
N PHE A 49 3.49 -4.64 -9.68
CA PHE A 49 3.05 -3.28 -9.43
C PHE A 49 1.54 -3.21 -9.17
N SER A 50 0.73 -3.88 -9.99
CA SER A 50 -0.74 -3.88 -9.88
C SER A 50 -1.27 -4.37 -8.53
N LYS A 51 -0.52 -5.23 -7.82
CA LYS A 51 -0.95 -5.79 -6.54
C LYS A 51 -1.08 -4.73 -5.44
N ALA A 52 -0.40 -3.59 -5.59
CA ALA A 52 -0.49 -2.50 -4.64
C ALA A 52 -1.79 -1.69 -4.75
N PHE A 53 -2.56 -1.88 -5.82
CA PHE A 53 -3.57 -0.93 -6.24
C PHE A 53 -5.00 -1.49 -6.26
N SER A 54 -5.91 -0.58 -5.93
CA SER A 54 -7.33 -0.74 -6.20
C SER A 54 -7.68 -0.28 -7.63
N PRO A 55 -8.60 -0.96 -8.32
CA PRO A 55 -9.21 -0.42 -9.53
C PRO A 55 -9.94 0.92 -9.33
N THR A 56 -10.37 1.25 -8.11
CA THR A 56 -11.11 2.49 -7.78
C THR A 56 -10.22 3.60 -7.23
N GLY A 57 -8.92 3.35 -7.04
CA GLY A 57 -8.02 4.37 -6.54
C GLY A 57 -7.60 5.36 -7.63
N GLN A 58 -6.96 6.45 -7.19
CA GLN A 58 -6.48 7.52 -8.06
C GLN A 58 -5.11 8.02 -7.60
N MET A 59 -4.36 8.56 -8.56
CA MET A 59 -3.10 9.26 -8.35
C MET A 59 -3.29 10.75 -8.64
N GLN A 60 -2.74 11.59 -7.78
CA GLN A 60 -2.79 13.04 -7.88
C GLN A 60 -1.38 13.62 -7.84
N TYR A 61 -1.11 14.58 -8.73
CA TYR A 61 0.16 15.29 -8.75
C TYR A 61 -0.01 16.66 -9.41
N MET A 62 0.91 17.58 -9.11
CA MET A 62 0.96 18.88 -9.76
C MET A 62 1.84 18.80 -11.01
N ARG A 63 1.38 19.40 -12.12
CA ARG A 63 2.18 19.58 -13.34
C ARG A 63 1.94 20.98 -13.88
N ASN A 64 2.98 21.80 -13.95
CA ASN A 64 2.91 23.19 -14.41
C ASN A 64 1.75 23.95 -13.72
N ASP A 65 1.73 23.93 -12.38
CA ASP A 65 0.70 24.54 -11.53
C ASP A 65 -0.74 24.05 -11.75
N THR A 66 -0.91 22.95 -12.48
CA THR A 66 -2.20 22.32 -12.71
C THR A 66 -2.30 21.01 -11.92
N LEU A 67 -3.38 20.85 -11.16
CA LEU A 67 -3.70 19.58 -10.51
C LEU A 67 -4.07 18.55 -11.58
N VAL A 68 -3.33 17.45 -11.62
CA VAL A 68 -3.62 16.31 -12.47
C VAL A 68 -4.15 15.19 -11.60
N VAL A 69 -5.30 14.63 -12.00
CA VAL A 69 -5.90 13.45 -11.37
C VAL A 69 -5.97 12.34 -12.42
N VAL A 70 -5.37 11.20 -12.11
CA VAL A 70 -5.35 10.02 -12.99
C VAL A 70 -5.98 8.86 -12.25
N SER A 71 -6.95 8.19 -12.87
CA SER A 71 -7.49 6.95 -12.32
C SER A 71 -6.40 5.87 -12.36
N LEU A 72 -6.26 5.05 -11.32
CA LEU A 72 -5.27 3.99 -11.34
C LEU A 72 -5.59 2.95 -12.41
N LYS A 73 -6.86 2.74 -12.73
CA LYS A 73 -7.27 1.90 -13.86
C LYS A 73 -6.63 2.37 -15.17
N ASP A 74 -6.68 3.67 -15.46
CA ASP A 74 -6.10 4.24 -16.69
C ASP A 74 -4.58 4.29 -16.63
N PHE A 75 -4.01 4.51 -15.44
CA PHE A 75 -2.57 4.44 -15.24
C PHE A 75 -2.04 3.03 -15.53
N MET A 76 -2.67 2.01 -14.93
CA MET A 76 -2.31 0.60 -15.07
C MET A 76 -2.47 0.10 -16.51
N SER A 77 -3.49 0.56 -17.25
CA SER A 77 -3.69 0.14 -18.65
C SER A 77 -2.58 0.63 -19.59
N ARG A 78 -1.85 1.67 -19.20
CA ARG A 78 -0.72 2.24 -19.95
C ARG A 78 0.62 1.65 -19.54
N MET A 79 0.68 0.92 -18.43
CA MET A 79 1.93 0.32 -17.96
C MET A 79 2.33 -0.85 -18.84
N ARG A 80 3.57 -0.79 -19.33
CA ARG A 80 4.18 -1.88 -20.09
C ARG A 80 4.81 -2.90 -19.15
N HIS A 81 4.57 -4.18 -19.39
CA HIS A 81 5.27 -5.27 -18.73
C HIS A 81 6.59 -5.53 -19.45
N THR A 82 7.66 -4.84 -19.05
CA THR A 82 8.94 -4.88 -19.76
C THR A 82 9.94 -5.84 -19.12
N LEU A 83 9.79 -6.11 -17.82
CA LEU A 83 10.77 -6.84 -17.00
C LEU A 83 12.20 -6.26 -17.09
N LYS A 84 12.31 -4.99 -17.49
CA LYS A 84 13.58 -4.28 -17.56
C LYS A 84 13.74 -3.45 -16.31
N LYS A 85 14.84 -3.70 -15.60
CA LYS A 85 15.20 -2.94 -14.43
C LYS A 85 15.50 -1.49 -14.80
N THR A 86 14.90 -0.56 -14.06
CA THR A 86 15.17 0.87 -14.14
C THR A 86 16.19 1.23 -13.07
N GLU A 87 17.15 2.09 -13.41
CA GLU A 87 18.11 2.61 -12.45
C GLU A 87 17.43 3.61 -11.53
N ARG A 88 17.11 3.15 -10.32
CA ARG A 88 16.52 3.94 -9.24
C ARG A 88 16.77 3.28 -7.89
N THR A 89 16.80 4.07 -6.83
CA THR A 89 16.82 3.61 -5.44
C THR A 89 15.46 3.93 -4.81
N THR A 90 14.93 3.01 -4.01
CA THR A 90 13.60 3.15 -3.41
C THR A 90 13.66 2.91 -1.91
N SER A 91 12.93 3.71 -1.13
CA SER A 91 12.81 3.52 0.31
C SER A 91 11.39 3.83 0.82
N ILE A 92 11.01 3.17 1.91
CA ILE A 92 9.82 3.50 2.70
C ILE A 92 10.29 4.40 3.85
N SER A 93 10.02 5.70 3.74
CA SER A 93 10.48 6.70 4.70
C SER A 93 9.71 6.63 6.02
N SER A 94 8.39 6.40 5.97
CA SER A 94 7.57 6.22 7.18
C SER A 94 6.29 5.46 6.88
N VAL A 95 5.74 4.80 7.91
CA VAL A 95 4.41 4.19 7.91
C VAL A 95 3.69 4.58 9.18
N GLU A 96 2.49 5.14 9.04
CA GLU A 96 1.63 5.57 10.15
C GLU A 96 0.29 4.84 10.04
N VAL A 97 -0.13 4.14 11.10
CA VAL A 97 -1.34 3.30 11.11
C VAL A 97 -2.41 3.91 12.02
N TYR A 98 -3.62 3.99 11.51
CA TYR A 98 -4.81 4.56 12.15
C TYR A 98 -5.99 3.58 12.00
N GLY A 99 -5.97 2.50 12.78
CA GLY A 99 -6.99 1.44 12.69
C GLY A 99 -7.00 0.81 11.30
N ASN A 100 -8.09 0.99 10.54
CA ASN A 100 -8.21 0.45 9.18
C ASN A 100 -7.59 1.34 8.10
N ALA A 101 -6.98 2.48 8.47
CA ALA A 101 -6.32 3.37 7.54
C ALA A 101 -4.82 3.44 7.84
N ALA A 102 -4.01 3.77 6.84
CA ALA A 102 -2.60 4.05 7.01
C ALA A 102 -2.11 5.11 6.04
N ILE A 103 -1.01 5.78 6.38
CA ILE A 103 -0.25 6.64 5.47
C ILE A 103 1.16 6.06 5.37
N ALA A 104 1.64 5.85 4.15
CA ALA A 104 3.03 5.52 3.88
C ALA A 104 3.68 6.62 3.04
N LYS A 105 4.88 7.05 3.45
CA LYS A 105 5.71 7.99 2.68
C LYS A 105 6.84 7.22 2.04
N LEU A 106 6.99 7.37 0.74
CA LEU A 106 8.00 6.69 -0.05
C LEU A 106 8.91 7.71 -0.73
N THR A 107 10.16 7.32 -0.92
CA THR A 107 11.11 8.08 -1.73
C THR A 107 11.61 7.19 -2.85
N ILE A 108 11.56 7.71 -4.07
CA ILE A 108 12.08 7.06 -5.28
C ILE A 108 13.09 8.00 -5.90
N GLU A 109 14.36 7.62 -5.87
CA GLU A 109 15.48 8.42 -6.38
C GLU A 109 15.92 7.88 -7.73
N TYR A 110 15.92 8.74 -8.74
CA TYR A 110 16.54 8.51 -10.03
C TYR A 110 17.84 9.32 -10.10
N PRO A 111 18.73 9.04 -11.07
CA PRO A 111 19.99 9.78 -11.19
C PRO A 111 19.87 11.31 -11.35
N THR A 112 18.69 11.83 -11.70
CA THR A 112 18.49 13.26 -12.02
C THR A 112 17.28 13.91 -11.34
N PHE A 113 16.46 13.13 -10.64
CA PHE A 113 15.25 13.62 -9.98
C PHE A 113 14.76 12.59 -8.96
N TYR A 114 13.84 13.00 -8.10
CA TYR A 114 13.20 12.10 -7.15
C TYR A 114 11.69 12.29 -7.15
N PHE A 115 11.02 11.29 -6.60
CA PHE A 115 9.62 11.38 -6.20
C PHE A 115 9.50 11.16 -4.70
N HIS A 116 8.68 12.01 -4.07
CA HIS A 116 8.11 11.73 -2.76
C HIS A 116 6.65 11.35 -2.95
N ASP A 117 6.34 10.09 -2.69
CA ASP A 117 4.99 9.57 -2.80
C ASP A 117 4.37 9.45 -1.41
N ILE A 118 3.17 9.99 -1.25
CA ILE A 118 2.33 9.81 -0.07
C ILE A 118 1.17 8.89 -0.45
N MET A 119 1.20 7.69 0.11
CA MET A 119 0.18 6.67 -0.08
C MET A 119 -0.80 6.70 1.09
N SER A 120 -2.06 7.00 0.83
CA SER A 120 -3.16 6.84 1.77
C SER A 120 -3.80 5.48 1.58
N LEU A 121 -3.59 4.53 2.49
CA LEU A 121 -4.04 3.16 2.37
C LEU A 121 -5.28 2.87 3.25
N LEU A 122 -6.20 2.05 2.75
CA LEU A 122 -7.35 1.54 3.51
C LEU A 122 -7.36 0.02 3.50
N LYS A 123 -7.51 -0.60 4.67
CA LYS A 123 -7.65 -2.05 4.86
C LYS A 123 -9.08 -2.49 4.56
N THR A 124 -9.25 -3.48 3.69
CA THR A 124 -10.57 -4.07 3.39
C THR A 124 -10.76 -5.42 4.06
N ARG A 125 -12.00 -5.69 4.49
CA ARG A 125 -12.38 -6.98 5.11
C ARG A 125 -12.38 -8.16 4.14
N LYS A 126 -12.53 -7.92 2.83
CA LYS A 126 -12.82 -8.97 1.85
C LYS A 126 -11.58 -9.81 1.48
N ASP A 127 -10.40 -9.31 1.79
CA ASP A 127 -9.15 -9.81 1.21
C ASP A 127 -7.89 -9.46 2.00
N GLY A 128 -7.99 -8.73 3.12
CA GLY A 128 -6.82 -8.31 3.91
C GLY A 128 -5.88 -7.38 3.14
N ARG A 129 -6.34 -6.85 1.99
CA ARG A 129 -5.58 -5.99 1.11
C ARG A 129 -5.72 -4.54 1.55
N LEU A 130 -4.65 -3.78 1.33
CA LEU A 130 -4.59 -2.35 1.57
C LEU A 130 -4.72 -1.62 0.24
N TRP A 131 -5.54 -0.58 0.22
CA TRP A 131 -6.01 0.10 -1.00
C TRP A 131 -5.55 1.55 -0.97
N GLY A 132 -4.71 1.98 -1.91
CA GLY A 132 -4.09 3.31 -1.89
C GLY A 132 -4.87 4.40 -2.66
N ARG A 133 -4.87 5.63 -2.13
CA ARG A 133 -4.90 6.88 -2.90
C ARG A 133 -3.49 7.47 -2.86
N TYR A 134 -3.01 7.95 -4.00
CA TYR A 134 -1.61 8.31 -4.18
C TYR A 134 -1.48 9.79 -4.44
N PHE A 135 -0.59 10.45 -3.72
CA PHE A 135 -0.14 11.78 -4.01
C PHE A 135 1.36 11.71 -4.33
N THR A 136 1.78 12.31 -5.44
CA THR A 136 3.18 12.31 -5.88
C THR A 136 3.65 13.74 -6.05
N GLU A 137 4.75 14.06 -5.39
CA GLU A 137 5.52 15.28 -5.62
C GLU A 137 6.82 14.93 -6.33
N LYS A 138 7.13 15.67 -7.41
CA LYS A 138 8.36 15.52 -8.17
C LYS A 138 9.31 16.68 -7.87
N GLY A 139 10.46 16.38 -7.32
CA GLY A 139 11.56 17.35 -7.17
C GLY A 139 12.67 17.14 -8.21
N ARG A 140 13.61 18.08 -8.27
CA ARG A 140 14.88 17.97 -8.99
C ARG A 140 16.00 18.38 -8.05
N ASP A 141 17.12 17.67 -8.10
CA ASP A 141 18.32 18.11 -7.39
C ASP A 141 18.86 19.36 -8.09
N SER A 142 19.08 20.42 -7.32
CA SER A 142 19.79 21.60 -7.79
C SER A 142 21.26 21.21 -7.97
N LEU A 143 21.71 21.13 -9.23
CA LEU A 143 23.14 21.08 -9.58
C LEU A 143 23.88 22.31 -9.04
#